data_AF-A0A1Q7ULY9-F1
#
_entry.id   AF-A0A1Q7ULY9-F1
#
_cell.length_a   1.000
_cell.length_b   1.000
_cell.length_c   1.000
_cell.angle_alpha   90.00
_cell.angle_beta   90.00
_cell.angle_gamma   90.00
#
_symmetry.space_group_name_H-M   'P 1'
#
loop_
_entity.id
_entity.type
_entity.pdbx_description
1 polymer ?
#
loop_
_entity_poly.entity_id
_entity_poly.type
_entity_poly.pdbx_seq_one_letter_code
_entity_poly.pdbx_strand_id
1 'polypeptide(L)'
;METGRTLRESSRPVTGWRAWVVTEAAAGLRLGSVLHDVVWPHRSPLVAECRHEDDPFAHAIGPHPVPGAECNCGFHAARDPVDALSYVRGRDEPGTVCRILGEVVLWGHVLETEAGWRASHAYPARLYVSDVDIATALAGYSVPVCASPSSPTCTGTPSPSALPWPTWRSTART
;
A
#
# COMPACT_ATOMS: atom_id res chain seq x y z
N MET A 1 12.87 -1.81 -5.28
CA MET A 1 13.10 -1.63 -3.83
C MET A 1 14.02 -2.75 -3.40
N GLU A 2 15.29 -2.44 -3.23
CA GLU A 2 16.18 -3.33 -2.50
C GLU A 2 15.71 -3.22 -1.05
N THR A 3 14.97 -4.22 -0.58
CA THR A 3 14.59 -4.22 0.83
C THR A 3 15.82 -4.51 1.63
N GLY A 4 16.26 -3.50 2.37
CA GLY A 4 17.22 -3.70 3.43
C GLY A 4 16.76 -4.79 4.40
N ARG A 5 17.69 -5.25 5.22
CA ARG A 5 17.52 -6.41 6.09
C ARG A 5 16.28 -6.26 6.97
N THR A 6 15.56 -7.37 7.18
CA THR A 6 14.48 -7.43 8.18
C THR A 6 15.07 -7.20 9.57
N LEU A 7 14.55 -6.19 10.27
CA LEU A 7 14.98 -5.79 11.61
C LEU A 7 14.09 -6.41 12.69
N ARG A 8 12.76 -6.36 12.49
CA ARG A 8 11.77 -6.83 13.47
C ARG A 8 10.51 -7.35 12.79
N GLU A 9 9.85 -8.30 13.43
CA GLU A 9 8.52 -8.78 13.05
C GLU A 9 7.49 -8.27 14.06
N SER A 10 6.29 -7.93 13.57
CA SER A 10 5.18 -7.49 14.41
C SER A 10 3.83 -7.81 13.78
N SER A 11 2.78 -7.84 14.60
CA SER A 11 1.38 -7.93 14.16
C SER A 11 0.62 -6.60 14.31
N ARG A 12 1.30 -5.55 14.76
CA ARG A 12 0.69 -4.24 14.96
C ARG A 12 0.55 -3.52 13.62
N PRO A 13 -0.60 -2.88 13.35
CA PRO A 13 -0.71 -2.01 12.18
C PRO A 13 0.33 -0.88 12.23
N VAL A 14 0.91 -0.56 11.09
CA VAL A 14 1.84 0.55 10.91
C VAL A 14 1.40 1.41 9.74
N THR A 15 1.64 2.72 9.82
CA THR A 15 1.40 3.64 8.71
C THR A 15 2.73 4.08 8.13
N GLY A 16 2.84 4.05 6.80
CA GLY A 16 4.02 4.53 6.09
C GLY A 16 3.65 5.17 4.76
N TRP A 17 4.67 5.52 3.98
CA TRP A 17 4.52 6.23 2.71
C TRP A 17 4.61 5.29 1.51
N ARG A 18 3.76 5.51 0.52
CA ARG A 18 3.73 4.69 -0.69
C ARG A 18 3.41 5.52 -1.93
N ALA A 19 4.08 5.18 -3.02
CA ALA A 19 3.71 5.64 -4.35
C ALA A 19 2.77 4.63 -5.02
N TRP A 20 1.80 5.14 -5.78
CA TRP A 20 0.93 4.35 -6.65
C TRP A 20 0.97 4.92 -8.06
N VAL A 21 0.78 4.05 -9.05
CA VAL A 21 0.31 4.49 -10.36
C VAL A 21 -1.20 4.70 -10.28
N VAL A 22 -1.72 5.71 -10.97
CA VAL A 22 -3.14 5.82 -11.28
C VAL A 22 -3.32 5.23 -12.67
N THR A 23 -4.13 4.20 -12.79
CA THR A 23 -4.36 3.47 -14.04
C THR A 23 -5.83 3.46 -14.43
N GLU A 24 -6.09 3.42 -15.73
CA GLU A 24 -7.44 3.20 -16.25
C GLU A 24 -7.85 1.73 -16.05
N ALA A 25 -9.03 1.52 -15.46
CA ALA A 25 -9.67 0.21 -15.38
C ALA A 25 -11.11 0.30 -15.89
N ALA A 26 -11.72 -0.86 -16.18
CA ALA A 26 -13.09 -0.93 -16.71
C ALA A 26 -14.14 -0.19 -15.85
N ALA A 27 -13.88 -0.07 -14.54
CA ALA A 27 -14.75 0.62 -13.58
C ALA A 27 -14.22 2.01 -13.16
N GLY A 28 -13.43 2.65 -14.02
CA GLY A 28 -12.81 3.97 -13.79
C GLY A 28 -11.39 3.89 -13.23
N LEU A 29 -10.83 5.05 -12.85
CA LEU A 29 -9.45 5.16 -12.35
C LEU A 29 -9.24 4.34 -11.08
N ARG A 30 -8.08 3.68 -10.97
CA ARG A 30 -7.67 2.89 -9.81
C ARG A 30 -6.22 3.15 -9.45
N LEU A 31 -5.89 2.89 -8.19
CA LEU A 31 -4.50 2.78 -7.74
C LEU A 31 -3.94 1.43 -8.17
N GLY A 32 -2.75 1.45 -8.74
CA GLY A 32 -1.97 0.27 -9.09
C GLY A 32 -0.63 0.25 -8.38
N SER A 33 -0.02 -0.93 -8.33
CA SER A 33 1.36 -1.08 -7.90
C SER A 33 2.32 -0.48 -8.93
N VAL A 34 3.32 0.25 -8.46
CA VAL A 34 4.37 0.86 -9.28
C VAL A 34 5.34 -0.16 -9.91
N LEU A 35 5.36 -1.40 -9.41
CA LEU A 35 6.32 -2.44 -9.81
C LEU A 35 5.68 -3.74 -10.32
N HIS A 36 4.39 -3.93 -10.07
CA HIS A 36 3.72 -5.21 -10.34
C HIS A 36 2.35 -4.94 -10.91
N ASP A 37 1.83 -5.89 -11.70
CA ASP A 37 0.44 -5.85 -12.16
C ASP A 37 -0.51 -6.23 -11.00
N VAL A 38 -0.80 -5.23 -10.16
CA VAL A 38 -1.71 -5.32 -9.01
C VAL A 38 -2.53 -4.04 -8.95
N VAL A 39 -3.84 -4.17 -9.08
CA VAL A 39 -4.80 -3.08 -8.95
C VAL A 39 -5.47 -3.14 -7.58
N TRP A 40 -5.55 -2.00 -6.90
CA TRP A 40 -6.15 -1.88 -5.58
C TRP A 40 -7.66 -1.68 -5.72
N PRO A 41 -8.50 -2.55 -5.15
CA PRO A 41 -9.94 -2.36 -5.16
C PRO A 41 -10.35 -1.20 -4.25
N HIS A 42 -11.50 -0.59 -4.56
CA HIS A 42 -12.13 0.36 -3.65
C HIS A 42 -12.66 -0.37 -2.41
N ARG A 43 -12.49 0.23 -1.23
CA ARG A 43 -13.10 -0.19 0.04
C ARG A 43 -12.78 -1.62 0.49
N SER A 44 -11.77 -2.24 -0.12
CA SER A 44 -11.27 -3.56 0.29
C SER A 44 -9.76 -3.50 0.41
N PRO A 45 -9.18 -4.07 1.48
CA PRO A 45 -7.75 -4.24 1.55
C PRO A 45 -7.27 -5.23 0.50
N LEU A 46 -6.00 -5.10 0.11
CA LEU A 46 -5.31 -6.16 -0.59
C LEU A 46 -4.60 -7.08 0.38
N VAL A 47 -4.51 -8.35 -0.01
CA VAL A 47 -3.68 -9.37 0.63
C VAL A 47 -2.51 -9.64 -0.30
N ALA A 48 -1.30 -9.67 0.25
CA ALA A 48 -0.09 -9.91 -0.51
C ALA A 48 0.07 -11.41 -0.78
N GLU A 49 0.51 -11.71 -1.98
CA GLU A 49 0.91 -13.04 -2.40
C GLU A 49 2.39 -13.03 -2.76
N CYS A 50 3.07 -14.16 -2.59
CA CYS A 50 4.43 -14.30 -3.06
C CYS A 50 4.40 -14.55 -4.56
N ARG A 51 5.00 -13.65 -5.34
CA ARG A 51 5.16 -13.79 -6.80
C ARG A 51 6.58 -14.17 -7.19
N HIS A 52 7.31 -14.76 -6.25
CA HIS A 52 8.71 -15.14 -6.47
C HIS A 52 8.84 -16.25 -7.52
N GLU A 53 7.82 -17.10 -7.65
CA GLU A 53 7.75 -18.15 -8.67
C GLU A 53 7.45 -17.63 -10.08
N ASP A 54 6.97 -16.38 -10.21
CA ASP A 54 6.72 -15.75 -11.51
C ASP A 54 8.01 -15.23 -12.18
N ASP A 55 9.11 -15.09 -11.43
CA ASP A 55 10.40 -14.63 -11.95
C ASP A 55 11.31 -15.83 -12.30
N PRO A 56 11.58 -16.09 -13.60
CA PRO A 56 12.38 -17.23 -14.02
C PRO A 56 13.86 -17.13 -13.63
N PHE A 57 14.35 -15.97 -13.19
CA PHE A 57 15.72 -15.76 -12.76
C PHE A 57 15.90 -15.78 -11.24
N ALA A 58 14.81 -15.89 -10.49
CA ALA A 58 14.86 -15.80 -9.05
C ALA A 58 15.32 -17.13 -8.40
N HIS A 59 16.11 -17.04 -7.33
CA HIS A 59 16.64 -18.22 -6.65
C HIS A 59 15.53 -18.99 -5.92
N ALA A 60 15.48 -20.32 -6.00
CA ALA A 60 14.42 -21.09 -5.33
C ALA A 60 14.38 -20.78 -3.82
N ILE A 61 13.25 -20.26 -3.35
CA ILE A 61 12.97 -20.05 -1.92
C ILE A 61 11.90 -21.08 -1.54
N GLY A 62 12.11 -21.77 -0.41
CA GLY A 62 11.12 -22.70 0.14
C GLY A 62 9.84 -21.98 0.60
N PRO A 63 8.76 -22.72 0.94
CA PRO A 63 7.53 -22.13 1.46
C PRO A 63 7.81 -21.23 2.67
N HIS A 64 7.26 -20.01 2.66
CA HIS A 64 7.49 -19.01 3.70
C HIS A 64 6.23 -18.17 3.95
N PRO A 65 6.08 -17.55 5.14
CA PRO A 65 5.01 -16.56 5.36
C PRO A 65 5.17 -15.36 4.43
N VAL A 66 4.07 -14.68 4.10
CA VAL A 66 4.10 -13.46 3.28
C VAL A 66 3.86 -12.24 4.17
N PRO A 67 4.77 -11.24 4.22
CA PRO A 67 6.10 -11.20 3.59
C PRO A 67 7.09 -12.19 4.23
N GLY A 68 8.07 -12.67 3.47
CA GLY A 68 9.16 -13.50 3.99
C GLY A 68 10.35 -12.64 4.43
N ALA A 69 11.08 -13.04 5.48
CA ALA A 69 12.24 -12.27 5.95
C ALA A 69 13.33 -12.13 4.88
N GLU A 70 13.53 -13.18 4.08
CA GLU A 70 14.53 -13.30 3.00
C GLU A 70 13.94 -13.15 1.59
N CYS A 71 12.63 -12.89 1.47
CA CYS A 71 11.94 -12.74 0.18
C CYS A 71 11.43 -11.30 0.04
N ASN A 72 11.39 -10.74 -1.17
CA ASN A 72 10.95 -9.35 -1.41
C ASN A 72 9.41 -9.17 -1.51
N CYS A 73 8.65 -10.23 -1.24
CA CYS A 73 7.19 -10.19 -1.31
C CYS A 73 6.56 -9.30 -0.22
N GLY A 74 5.26 -9.03 -0.35
CA GLY A 74 4.53 -8.14 0.55
C GLY A 74 4.32 -6.74 0.00
N PHE A 75 3.46 -5.97 0.66
CA PHE A 75 3.27 -4.55 0.38
C PHE A 75 4.28 -3.70 1.13
N HIS A 76 4.98 -2.86 0.39
CA HIS A 76 6.01 -1.98 0.91
C HIS A 76 5.48 -0.59 1.25
N ALA A 77 5.98 -0.04 2.34
CA ALA A 77 5.83 1.37 2.71
C ALA A 77 7.15 1.91 3.25
N ALA A 78 7.52 3.12 2.83
CA ALA A 78 8.69 3.82 3.32
C ALA A 78 8.40 4.58 4.62
N ARG A 79 9.45 4.95 5.36
CA ARG A 79 9.33 5.75 6.60
C ARG A 79 9.05 7.20 6.32
N ASP A 80 9.76 7.75 5.33
CA ASP A 80 9.69 9.15 4.96
C ASP A 80 9.08 9.31 3.55
N PRO A 81 8.31 10.37 3.29
CA PRO A 81 7.81 10.66 1.96
C PRO A 81 8.93 10.76 0.92
N VAL A 82 10.11 11.28 1.28
CA VAL A 82 11.26 11.44 0.37
C VAL A 82 11.72 10.09 -0.19
N ASP A 83 11.75 9.06 0.64
CA ASP A 83 12.13 7.71 0.21
C ASP A 83 11.10 7.13 -0.79
N ALA A 84 9.82 7.40 -0.56
CA ALA A 84 8.74 7.00 -1.46
C ALA A 84 8.70 7.80 -2.77
N LEU A 85 9.19 9.05 -2.78
CA LEU A 85 9.24 9.90 -3.97
C LEU A 85 10.10 9.32 -5.10
N SER A 86 11.13 8.52 -4.75
CA SER A 86 11.95 7.82 -5.75
C SER A 86 11.12 6.94 -6.70
N TYR A 87 9.95 6.46 -6.25
CA TYR A 87 9.03 5.65 -7.05
C TYR A 87 7.95 6.46 -7.78
N VAL A 88 7.83 7.76 -7.50
CA VAL A 88 6.96 8.66 -8.28
C VAL A 88 7.60 9.03 -9.63
N ARG A 89 8.91 8.80 -9.78
CA ARG A 89 9.67 8.99 -11.02
C ARG A 89 10.04 7.62 -11.60
N GLY A 90 9.24 7.09 -12.53
CA GLY A 90 9.52 5.80 -13.18
C GLY A 90 8.90 5.70 -14.56
N ARG A 91 9.19 4.61 -15.28
CA ARG A 91 8.60 4.35 -16.60
C ARG A 91 7.11 4.08 -16.44
N ASP A 92 6.29 4.81 -17.20
CA ASP A 92 4.85 4.60 -17.23
C ASP A 92 4.51 3.50 -18.25
N GLU A 93 3.79 2.49 -17.80
CA GLU A 93 3.24 1.45 -18.68
C GLU A 93 1.99 2.00 -19.40
N PRO A 94 1.62 1.47 -20.59
CA PRO A 94 0.40 1.86 -21.29
C PRO A 94 -0.83 1.82 -20.37
N GLY A 95 -1.58 2.92 -20.30
CA GLY A 95 -2.75 3.06 -19.41
C GLY A 95 -2.44 3.70 -18.05
N THR A 96 -1.16 3.99 -17.75
CA THR A 96 -0.79 4.83 -16.61
C THR A 96 -1.16 6.28 -16.89
N VAL A 97 -2.06 6.85 -16.09
CA VAL A 97 -2.48 8.25 -16.17
C VAL A 97 -1.47 9.15 -15.49
N CYS A 98 -1.07 8.79 -14.26
CA CYS A 98 -0.05 9.51 -13.50
C CYS A 98 0.48 8.64 -12.35
N ARG A 99 1.42 9.19 -11.57
CA ARG A 99 1.89 8.62 -10.30
C ARG A 99 1.59 9.58 -9.16
N ILE A 100 1.09 9.03 -8.05
CA ILE A 100 0.73 9.81 -6.86
C ILE A 100 1.46 9.26 -5.63
N LEU A 101 1.57 10.09 -4.60
CA LEU A 101 2.07 9.73 -3.28
C LEU A 101 0.90 9.66 -2.30
N GLY A 102 1.07 8.89 -1.23
CA GLY A 102 0.14 8.91 -0.10
C GLY A 102 0.65 8.06 1.05
N GLU A 103 -0.18 8.00 2.08
CA GLU A 103 0.02 7.16 3.24
C GLU A 103 -0.73 5.85 3.06
N VAL A 104 -0.16 4.76 3.55
CA VAL A 104 -0.74 3.42 3.53
C VAL A 104 -0.70 2.83 4.93
N VAL A 105 -1.81 2.20 5.35
CA VAL A 105 -1.81 1.35 6.55
C VAL A 105 -1.42 -0.06 6.12
N LEU A 106 -0.49 -0.64 6.85
CA LEU A 106 0.02 -2.00 6.68
C LEU A 106 -0.29 -2.83 7.93
N TRP A 107 -0.74 -4.08 7.78
CA TRP A 107 -1.07 -4.95 8.91
C TRP A 107 -1.02 -6.45 8.59
N GLY A 108 -1.41 -7.27 9.57
CA GLY A 108 -1.35 -8.73 9.53
C GLY A 108 0.04 -9.18 9.98
N HIS A 109 0.79 -9.84 9.09
CA HIS A 109 2.22 -10.06 9.27
C HIS A 109 3.00 -8.83 8.76
N VAL A 110 3.69 -8.12 9.66
CA VAL A 110 4.44 -6.89 9.35
C VAL A 110 5.92 -7.09 9.68
N LEU A 111 6.78 -6.84 8.70
CA LEU A 111 8.23 -6.81 8.85
C LEU A 111 8.72 -5.37 8.79
N GLU A 112 9.36 -4.92 9.85
CA GLU A 112 10.17 -3.71 9.84
C GLU A 112 11.51 -4.01 9.17
N THR A 113 11.88 -3.18 8.20
CA THR A 113 13.14 -3.25 7.46
C THR A 113 13.93 -1.96 7.65
N GLU A 114 15.18 -1.96 7.19
CA GLU A 114 16.02 -0.76 7.19
C GLU A 114 15.39 0.38 6.37
N ALA A 115 14.67 0.04 5.29
CA ALA A 115 14.04 1.02 4.38
C ALA A 115 12.58 1.36 4.71
N GLY A 116 11.98 0.75 5.74
CA GLY A 116 10.59 0.97 6.10
C GLY A 116 9.89 -0.30 6.58
N TRP A 117 8.79 -0.66 5.94
CA TRP A 117 7.98 -1.81 6.31
C TRP A 117 7.50 -2.60 5.11
N ARG A 118 7.33 -3.90 5.34
CA ARG A 118 6.59 -4.81 4.48
C ARG A 118 5.44 -5.43 5.24
N ALA A 119 4.30 -5.65 4.60
CA ALA A 119 3.21 -6.37 5.23
C ALA A 119 2.37 -7.24 4.31
N SER A 120 1.68 -8.18 4.94
CA SER A 120 0.73 -9.09 4.30
C SER A 120 -0.54 -8.38 3.81
N HIS A 121 -0.93 -7.27 4.45
CA HIS A 121 -2.14 -6.53 4.10
C HIS A 121 -1.82 -5.05 3.96
N ALA A 122 -2.55 -4.39 3.06
CA ALA A 122 -2.44 -2.96 2.89
C ALA A 122 -3.74 -2.32 2.41
N TYR A 123 -3.98 -1.08 2.86
CA TYR A 123 -5.03 -0.21 2.34
C TYR A 123 -4.60 1.27 2.43
N PRO A 124 -4.96 2.15 1.47
CA PRO A 124 -4.54 3.54 1.52
C PRO A 124 -5.11 4.19 2.78
N ALA A 125 -4.35 5.07 3.39
CA ALA A 125 -4.77 5.87 4.54
C ALA A 125 -5.09 7.30 4.13
N ARG A 126 -4.32 7.84 3.16
CA ARG A 126 -4.45 9.21 2.63
C ARG A 126 -3.79 9.28 1.25
N LEU A 127 -4.34 10.07 0.34
CA LEU A 127 -3.79 10.29 -1.00
C LEU A 127 -3.44 11.76 -1.22
N TYR A 128 -2.33 12.01 -1.92
CA TYR A 128 -1.91 13.34 -2.34
C TYR A 128 -2.00 13.48 -3.86
N VAL A 129 -2.99 14.23 -4.32
CA VAL A 129 -3.36 14.38 -5.74
C VAL A 129 -3.68 15.85 -5.99
N SER A 130 -2.90 16.49 -6.85
CA SER A 130 -3.08 17.92 -7.18
C SER A 130 -4.16 18.15 -8.24
N ASP A 131 -4.45 17.15 -9.07
CA ASP A 131 -5.48 17.20 -10.10
C ASP A 131 -6.87 16.87 -9.50
N VAL A 132 -7.84 17.76 -9.73
CA VAL A 132 -9.18 17.67 -9.13
C VAL A 132 -10.03 16.53 -9.72
N ASP A 133 -9.87 16.23 -11.00
CA ASP A 133 -10.64 15.19 -11.68
C ASP A 133 -10.14 13.81 -11.24
N ILE A 134 -8.80 13.65 -11.13
CA ILE A 134 -8.20 12.45 -10.57
C ILE A 134 -8.58 12.30 -9.09
N ALA A 135 -8.54 13.37 -8.30
CA ALA A 135 -8.94 13.34 -6.90
C ALA A 135 -10.40 12.89 -6.73
N THR A 136 -11.30 13.38 -7.59
CA THR A 136 -12.72 13.00 -7.61
C THR A 136 -12.90 11.54 -7.98
N ALA A 137 -12.18 11.06 -9.00
CA ALA A 137 -12.25 9.65 -9.42
C ALA A 137 -11.76 8.68 -8.33
N LEU A 138 -10.76 9.09 -7.54
CA LEU A 138 -10.21 8.30 -6.43
C LEU A 138 -11.00 8.41 -5.12
N ALA A 139 -12.07 9.21 -5.05
CA ALA A 139 -12.93 9.32 -3.88
C ALA A 139 -13.57 7.97 -3.45
N GLY A 140 -13.64 7.00 -4.38
CA GLY A 140 -14.12 5.64 -4.11
C GLY A 140 -13.33 4.91 -3.02
N TYR A 141 -12.04 5.22 -2.84
CA TYR A 141 -11.23 4.66 -1.75
C TYR A 141 -11.70 5.11 -0.36
N SER A 142 -12.55 6.13 -0.26
CA SER A 142 -13.13 6.57 1.02
C SER A 142 -12.04 6.93 2.05
N VAL A 143 -10.94 7.52 1.56
CA VAL A 143 -9.80 8.04 2.35
C VAL A 143 -9.65 9.53 2.05
N PRO A 144 -9.05 10.33 2.95
CA PRO A 144 -8.78 11.73 2.66
C PRO A 144 -7.90 11.90 1.41
N VAL A 145 -8.32 12.78 0.50
CA VAL A 145 -7.55 13.19 -0.68
C VAL A 145 -7.15 14.65 -0.53
N CYS A 146 -5.86 14.92 -0.69
CA CYS A 146 -5.21 16.17 -0.36
C CYS A 146 -4.43 16.70 -1.57
N ALA A 147 -4.33 18.01 -1.75
CA ALA A 147 -3.55 18.57 -2.87
C ALA A 147 -2.04 18.35 -2.73
N SER A 148 -1.52 18.44 -1.50
CA SER A 148 -0.10 18.19 -1.16
C SER A 148 0.07 17.80 0.31
N PRO A 149 1.18 17.14 0.69
CA PRO A 149 1.50 16.83 2.09
C PRO A 149 1.74 18.08 2.95
N SER A 150 2.09 19.21 2.34
CA SER A 150 2.27 20.52 2.99
C SER A 150 0.98 21.36 3.06
N SER A 151 -0.14 20.87 2.53
CA SER A 151 -1.39 21.64 2.49
C SER A 151 -2.01 21.77 3.90
N PRO A 152 -2.41 22.98 4.33
CA PRO A 152 -3.00 23.22 5.65
C PRO A 152 -4.37 22.52 5.85
N THR A 153 -5.01 22.08 4.77
CA THR A 153 -6.22 21.24 4.79
C THR A 153 -5.95 19.77 5.16
N CYS A 154 -4.68 19.34 5.19
CA CYS A 154 -4.32 17.94 5.45
C CYS A 154 -4.02 17.61 6.91
N THR A 155 -4.01 18.60 7.81
CA THR A 155 -3.85 18.41 9.26
C THR A 155 -5.09 17.86 9.95
N GLY A 156 -6.17 17.61 9.21
CA GLY A 156 -7.31 16.84 9.68
C GLY A 156 -6.94 15.37 9.88
N THR A 157 -6.42 15.03 11.05
CA THR A 157 -6.55 13.68 11.63
C THR A 157 -8.04 13.42 11.82
N PRO A 158 -8.66 12.41 11.17
CA PRO A 158 -9.94 11.93 11.66
C PRO A 158 -9.71 11.42 13.09
N SER A 159 -10.31 12.12 14.05
CA SER A 159 -10.37 11.71 15.45
C SER A 159 -10.75 10.22 15.52
N PRO A 160 -10.11 9.38 16.36
CA PRO A 160 -10.36 7.94 16.46
C PRO A 160 -11.74 7.56 17.04
N SER A 161 -12.72 8.46 16.95
CA SER A 161 -14.01 8.38 17.62
C SER A 161 -15.15 8.03 16.66
N ALA A 162 -14.95 7.16 15.66
CA ALA A 162 -16.07 6.69 14.83
C ALA A 162 -15.76 5.45 13.96
N LEU A 163 -15.23 4.37 14.54
CA LEU A 163 -15.44 3.05 13.93
C LEU A 163 -15.77 2.06 15.05
N PRO A 164 -17.02 1.57 15.18
CA PRO A 164 -17.29 0.38 15.95
C PRO A 164 -16.63 -0.80 15.22
N TRP A 165 -15.68 -1.44 15.88
CA TRP A 165 -15.01 -2.62 15.39
C TRP A 165 -16.08 -3.72 15.18
N PRO A 166 -16.12 -4.43 14.05
CA PRO A 166 -16.97 -5.60 13.93
C PRO A 166 -16.43 -6.67 14.88
N THR A 167 -17.16 -6.91 15.96
CA THR A 167 -16.91 -8.04 16.86
C THR A 167 -17.29 -9.31 16.12
N TRP A 168 -16.30 -10.04 15.62
CA TRP A 168 -16.51 -11.40 15.15
C TRP A 168 -16.80 -12.30 16.35
N ARG A 169 -18.06 -12.71 16.47
CA ARG A 169 -18.47 -13.81 17.34
C ARG A 169 -17.94 -15.12 16.74
N SER A 170 -16.91 -15.68 17.38
CA SER A 170 -16.51 -17.06 17.15
C SER A 170 -17.62 -17.99 17.61
N THR A 171 -18.38 -18.56 16.67
CA THR A 171 -19.18 -19.75 16.95
C THR A 171 -18.24 -20.96 16.97
N ALA A 172 -17.88 -21.39 18.17
CA ALA A 172 -17.38 -22.75 18.40
C ALA A 172 -18.52 -23.73 18.05
N ARG A 173 -18.22 -24.71 17.20
CA ARG A 173 -19.11 -25.83 16.91
C ARG A 173 -18.53 -27.06 17.58
N THR A 174 -19.39 -27.68 18.39
CA THR A 174 -19.21 -28.92 19.14
C THR A 174 -19.08 -30.12 18.21
#